data_AF-A0A850JG65-F1
#
_entry.id   AF-A0A850JG65-F1
#
_cell.length_a   1.000
_cell.length_b   1.000
_cell.length_c   1.000
_cell.angle_alpha   90.00
_cell.angle_beta   90.00
_cell.angle_gamma   90.00
#
_symmetry.space_group_name_H-M   'P 1'
#
loop_
_entity.id
_entity.type
_entity.pdbx_description
1 polymer ?
#
loop_
_entity_poly.entity_id
_entity_poly.type
_entity_poly.pdbx_seq_one_letter_code
_entity_poly.pdbx_strand_id
1 'polypeptide(L)'
;AGGGVGGLSVRRVRRLVAAECGLPGRAVSVHVVPEIPRTATGKPDHRAVLGLARAEPPGGADLCRLYARILDRPGVTEDDSFVGLGGDSLSYVEMSLKLEEALGALPADWHTMRIRDLRRPARRGGLRTVETGIALRAAAIVAIVGSHIGVFTVRGGAHVLLAVAGFNFARFHLTSAGAGRRRANLLAALGRIAVPSVLWIGLAALVTADYHLVDALLLKSATGHDSNYWFIEVIVYILAAMAAWLSVPALDRAERRAPFGFALGLLGAALLLRYDAGGLADLPDAITACWLFPLGWAAARTSGAPQRLLLTAAVLVTVPGYFGPGAAARTAVVIAGVLLLIWVPKLPSTAWLNRLAGLLAAGSLYIYLVHWQIYPLLEGRSEWLALLASLAGGVAYAAVAARALPRRGSARSGWVRTVRRGGKEGVTLTYG
;
A
#
# COMPACT_ATOMS: atom_id res chain seq x y z
N ALA A 1 4.23 -50.76 13.95
CA ALA A 1 4.72 -49.95 15.09
C ALA A 1 6.16 -49.51 14.80
N GLY A 2 6.47 -48.21 14.82
CA GLY A 2 7.83 -47.73 14.50
C GLY A 2 8.07 -46.21 14.49
N GLY A 3 7.13 -45.38 14.98
CA GLY A 3 7.19 -43.92 14.82
C GLY A 3 7.87 -43.11 15.95
N GLY A 4 8.36 -43.76 17.02
CA GLY A 4 8.77 -43.06 18.24
C GLY A 4 10.26 -42.73 18.38
N VAL A 5 11.14 -43.46 17.68
CA VAL A 5 12.59 -43.46 18.02
C VAL A 5 13.37 -42.34 17.29
N GLY A 6 12.94 -41.94 16.09
CA GLY A 6 13.64 -40.92 15.28
C GLY A 6 13.49 -39.49 15.81
N GLY A 7 12.29 -39.07 16.24
CA GLY A 7 12.01 -37.66 16.57
C GLY A 7 12.71 -37.14 17.83
N LEU A 8 12.94 -38.01 18.82
CA LEU A 8 13.67 -37.66 20.04
C LEU A 8 15.18 -37.49 19.79
N SER A 9 15.75 -38.28 18.86
CA SER A 9 17.15 -38.18 18.46
C SER A 9 17.45 -36.85 17.74
N VAL A 10 16.58 -36.44 16.80
CA VAL A 10 16.70 -35.20 16.02
C VAL A 10 16.67 -33.96 16.92
N ARG A 11 15.75 -33.93 17.90
CA ARG A 11 15.66 -32.82 18.87
C ARG A 11 16.85 -32.76 19.82
N ARG A 12 17.46 -33.92 20.16
CA ARG A 12 18.68 -33.98 20.98
C ARG A 12 19.89 -33.48 20.20
N VAL A 13 20.09 -33.96 18.97
CA VAL A 13 21.16 -33.54 18.06
C VAL A 13 21.08 -32.03 17.78
N ARG A 14 19.88 -31.52 17.46
CA ARG A 14 19.68 -30.09 17.21
C ARG A 14 20.05 -29.22 18.41
N ARG A 15 19.75 -29.65 19.64
CA ARG A 15 20.12 -28.92 20.86
C ARG A 15 21.62 -28.95 21.11
N LEU A 16 22.26 -30.09 20.90
CA LEU A 16 23.70 -30.26 21.10
C LEU A 16 24.50 -29.39 20.11
N VAL A 17 24.14 -29.44 18.83
CA VAL A 17 24.78 -28.63 17.78
C VAL A 17 24.53 -27.13 17.98
N ALA A 18 23.31 -26.74 18.39
CA ALA A 18 23.01 -25.35 18.70
C ALA A 18 23.84 -24.81 19.87
N ALA A 19 24.04 -25.62 20.92
CA ALA A 19 24.84 -25.27 22.08
C ALA A 19 26.32 -25.12 21.72
N GLU A 20 26.89 -26.11 21.00
CA GLU A 20 28.33 -26.08 20.67
C GLU A 20 28.71 -25.03 19.62
N CYS A 21 27.82 -24.76 18.67
CA CYS A 21 28.08 -23.73 17.65
C CYS A 21 27.63 -22.32 18.07
N GLY A 22 27.06 -22.15 19.28
CA GLY A 22 26.52 -20.87 19.74
C GLY A 22 25.35 -20.34 18.88
N LEU A 23 24.65 -21.22 18.16
CA LEU A 23 23.58 -20.86 17.24
C LEU A 23 22.20 -21.00 17.90
N PRO A 24 21.24 -20.10 17.63
CA PRO A 24 19.89 -20.29 18.12
C PRO A 24 19.28 -21.54 17.48
N GLY A 25 18.61 -22.39 18.27
CA GLY A 25 18.11 -23.69 17.78
C GLY A 25 17.26 -23.61 16.50
N ARG A 26 16.60 -22.49 16.22
CA ARG A 26 15.86 -22.24 14.96
C ARG A 26 16.73 -22.12 13.69
N ALA A 27 18.04 -21.90 13.84
CA ALA A 27 19.01 -21.83 12.74
C ALA A 27 19.61 -23.20 12.39
N VAL A 28 19.32 -24.25 13.19
CA VAL A 28 19.84 -25.60 13.00
C VAL A 28 18.72 -26.51 12.49
N SER A 29 18.84 -26.97 11.24
CA SER A 29 18.00 -28.02 10.66
C SER A 29 18.73 -29.35 10.70
N VAL A 30 18.02 -30.42 11.08
CA VAL A 30 18.59 -31.78 11.18
C VAL A 30 17.74 -32.70 10.30
N HIS A 31 18.39 -33.32 9.32
CA HIS A 31 17.77 -34.25 8.39
C HIS A 31 18.34 -35.64 8.63
N VAL A 32 17.47 -36.63 8.84
CA VAL A 32 17.89 -38.04 8.96
C VAL A 32 17.86 -38.64 7.56
N VAL A 33 19.01 -39.12 7.10
CA VAL A 33 19.14 -39.84 5.83
C VAL A 33 19.68 -41.24 6.08
N PRO A 34 19.27 -42.24 5.27
CA PRO A 34 19.79 -43.60 5.40
C PRO A 34 21.29 -43.67 5.08
N GLU A 35 21.78 -42.82 4.17
CA GLU A 35 23.20 -42.71 3.85
C GLU A 35 23.54 -41.29 3.40
N ILE A 36 24.76 -40.82 3.68
CA ILE A 36 25.20 -39.48 3.30
C ILE A 36 25.53 -39.48 1.79
N PRO A 37 24.96 -38.59 0.97
CA PRO A 37 25.29 -38.48 -0.45
C PRO A 37 26.80 -38.29 -0.66
N ARG A 38 27.37 -39.05 -1.59
CA ARG A 38 28.80 -39.00 -1.94
C ARG A 38 29.02 -38.76 -3.43
N THR A 39 30.13 -38.13 -3.77
CA THR A 39 30.59 -37.94 -5.15
C THR A 39 31.09 -39.27 -5.73
N ALA A 40 31.31 -39.33 -7.05
CA ALA A 40 31.90 -40.50 -7.72
C ALA A 40 33.30 -40.89 -7.17
N THR A 41 33.98 -39.98 -6.47
CA THR A 41 35.27 -40.19 -5.80
C THR A 41 35.13 -40.60 -4.32
N GLY A 42 33.92 -40.86 -3.83
CA GLY A 42 33.65 -41.32 -2.46
C GLY A 42 33.62 -40.23 -1.38
N LYS A 43 33.88 -38.96 -1.73
CA LYS A 43 33.81 -37.83 -0.78
C LYS A 43 32.36 -37.39 -0.54
N PRO A 44 31.99 -36.85 0.63
CA PRO A 44 30.66 -36.29 0.84
C PRO A 44 30.31 -35.23 -0.21
N ASP A 45 29.17 -35.38 -0.87
CA ASP A 45 28.67 -34.42 -1.84
C ASP A 45 27.93 -33.30 -1.09
N HIS A 46 28.67 -32.24 -0.76
CA HIS A 46 28.12 -31.08 -0.06
C HIS A 46 26.96 -30.43 -0.82
N ARG A 47 26.91 -30.51 -2.15
CA ARG A 47 25.83 -29.91 -2.96
C ARG A 47 24.56 -30.76 -2.85
N ALA A 48 24.67 -32.08 -2.91
CA ALA A 48 23.56 -32.99 -2.68
C ALA A 48 23.04 -32.90 -1.23
N VAL A 49 23.95 -32.78 -0.25
CA VAL A 49 23.59 -32.56 1.17
C VAL A 49 22.84 -31.24 1.38
N LEU A 50 23.28 -30.14 0.76
CA LEU A 50 22.54 -28.88 0.76
C LEU A 50 21.18 -28.99 0.04
N GLY A 51 21.08 -29.87 -0.95
CA GLY A 51 19.82 -30.19 -1.64
C GLY A 51 18.78 -30.83 -0.72
N LEU A 52 19.20 -31.66 0.25
CA LEU A 52 18.30 -32.28 1.23
C LEU A 52 17.63 -31.26 2.16
N ALA A 53 18.33 -30.17 2.48
CA ALA A 53 17.75 -29.04 3.23
C ALA A 53 16.81 -28.18 2.37
N ARG A 54 16.97 -28.23 1.04
CA ARG A 54 16.14 -27.54 0.05
C ARG A 54 14.94 -28.35 -0.44
N ALA A 55 14.68 -29.54 0.12
CA ALA A 55 13.41 -30.22 -0.06
C ALA A 55 12.31 -29.46 0.72
N GLU A 56 12.02 -28.23 0.27
CA GLU A 56 10.76 -27.57 0.52
C GLU A 56 9.66 -28.43 -0.10
N PRO A 57 8.51 -28.61 0.58
CA PRO A 57 7.38 -29.28 -0.03
C PRO A 57 7.03 -28.59 -1.36
N PRO A 58 6.63 -29.35 -2.39
CA PRO A 58 6.31 -28.76 -3.68
C PRO A 58 5.04 -27.90 -3.54
N GLY A 59 5.19 -26.58 -3.54
CA GLY A 59 4.07 -25.64 -3.74
C GLY A 59 3.94 -24.52 -2.70
N GLY A 60 4.46 -23.35 -3.05
CA GLY A 60 3.97 -22.05 -2.57
C GLY A 60 4.80 -21.43 -1.46
N ALA A 61 5.32 -20.22 -1.70
CA ALA A 61 5.78 -19.33 -0.64
C ALA A 61 4.80 -19.36 0.53
N ASP A 62 5.28 -19.43 1.77
CA ASP A 62 4.43 -19.28 2.95
C ASP A 62 3.82 -17.87 2.92
N LEU A 63 2.65 -17.76 2.31
CA LEU A 63 1.95 -16.49 2.09
C LEU A 63 1.62 -15.83 3.43
N CYS A 64 1.30 -16.61 4.47
CA CYS A 64 1.10 -16.08 5.81
C CYS A 64 2.37 -15.41 6.34
N ARG A 65 3.56 -16.01 6.13
CA ARG A 65 4.84 -15.35 6.47
C ARG A 65 5.11 -14.12 5.61
N LEU A 66 4.76 -14.13 4.32
CA LEU A 66 4.91 -12.96 3.45
C LEU A 66 4.05 -11.80 3.94
N TYR A 67 2.77 -12.07 4.24
CA TYR A 67 1.84 -11.11 4.83
C TYR A 67 2.31 -10.61 6.18
N ALA A 68 2.72 -11.51 7.09
CA ALA A 68 3.22 -11.13 8.40
C ALA A 68 4.45 -10.22 8.32
N ARG A 69 5.34 -10.45 7.33
CA ARG A 69 6.56 -9.67 7.12
C ARG A 69 6.28 -8.28 6.56
N ILE A 70 5.46 -8.18 5.50
CA ILE A 70 5.20 -6.91 4.82
C ILE A 70 4.26 -6.02 5.66
N LEU A 71 3.24 -6.61 6.28
CA LEU A 71 2.27 -5.87 7.09
C LEU A 71 2.68 -5.72 8.55
N ASP A 72 3.80 -6.32 8.94
CA ASP A 72 4.33 -6.30 10.31
C ASP A 72 3.29 -6.76 11.36
N ARG A 73 2.60 -7.86 11.05
CA ARG A 73 1.54 -8.42 11.88
C ARG A 73 1.93 -9.84 12.30
N PRO A 74 2.20 -10.10 13.58
CA PRO A 74 2.36 -11.47 14.05
C PRO A 74 1.01 -12.20 14.04
N GLY A 75 1.03 -13.51 13.78
CA GLY A 75 -0.17 -14.34 13.87
C GLY A 75 -1.12 -14.22 12.67
N VAL A 76 -0.61 -13.87 11.49
CA VAL A 76 -1.39 -13.98 10.24
C VAL A 76 -1.79 -15.43 10.00
N THR A 77 -3.08 -15.63 9.75
CA THR A 77 -3.73 -16.91 9.48
C THR A 77 -4.20 -16.97 8.02
N GLU A 78 -4.53 -18.16 7.52
CA GLU A 78 -4.98 -18.29 6.13
C GLU A 78 -6.38 -17.69 5.86
N ASP A 79 -7.14 -17.38 6.92
CA ASP A 79 -8.46 -16.73 6.84
C ASP A 79 -8.37 -15.21 6.77
N ASP A 80 -7.18 -14.64 6.98
CA ASP A 80 -6.96 -13.20 6.89
C ASP A 80 -6.93 -12.73 5.43
N SER A 81 -7.27 -11.45 5.23
CA SER A 81 -7.10 -10.73 3.95
C SER A 81 -6.16 -9.55 4.13
N PHE A 82 -5.61 -9.04 3.02
CA PHE A 82 -4.68 -7.90 3.06
C PHE A 82 -5.32 -6.68 3.71
N VAL A 83 -6.55 -6.40 3.31
CA VAL A 83 -7.37 -5.31 3.84
C VAL A 83 -7.74 -5.55 5.31
N GLY A 84 -8.08 -6.78 5.69
CA GLY A 84 -8.42 -7.15 7.06
C GLY A 84 -7.26 -6.96 8.05
N LEU A 85 -6.04 -7.21 7.58
CA LEU A 85 -4.80 -7.01 8.35
C LEU A 85 -4.37 -5.53 8.43
N GLY A 86 -5.09 -4.62 7.77
CA GLY A 86 -4.79 -3.19 7.76
C GLY A 86 -3.70 -2.80 6.76
N GLY A 87 -3.59 -3.55 5.66
CA GLY A 87 -2.80 -3.14 4.51
C GLY A 87 -3.28 -1.81 3.91
N ASP A 88 -2.35 -1.04 3.38
CA ASP A 88 -2.55 0.30 2.83
C ASP A 88 -1.95 0.41 1.42
N SER A 89 -2.07 1.57 0.78
CA SER A 89 -1.60 1.78 -0.59
C SER A 89 -0.09 1.65 -0.76
N LEU A 90 0.71 1.82 0.30
CA LEU A 90 2.16 1.67 0.26
C LEU A 90 2.55 0.19 0.29
N SER A 91 2.06 -0.53 1.30
CA SER A 91 2.26 -1.98 1.45
C SER A 91 1.60 -2.80 0.34
N TYR A 92 0.57 -2.24 -0.32
CA TYR A 92 -0.13 -2.90 -1.42
C TYR A 92 0.77 -3.15 -2.61
N VAL A 93 1.57 -2.15 -3.01
CA VAL A 93 2.45 -2.24 -4.17
C VAL A 93 3.52 -3.30 -3.93
N GLU A 94 4.16 -3.27 -2.75
CA GLU A 94 5.16 -4.26 -2.38
C GLU A 94 4.54 -5.67 -2.32
N MET A 95 3.38 -5.80 -1.70
CA MET A 95 2.66 -7.07 -1.57
C MET A 95 2.23 -7.62 -2.94
N SER A 96 1.64 -6.80 -3.82
CA SER A 96 1.15 -7.26 -5.12
C SER A 96 2.30 -7.81 -5.97
N LEU A 97 3.47 -7.17 -5.95
CA LEU A 97 4.65 -7.63 -6.69
C LEU A 97 5.18 -8.95 -6.12
N LYS A 98 5.24 -9.08 -4.79
CA LYS A 98 5.71 -10.29 -4.13
C LYS A 98 4.75 -11.46 -4.28
N LEU A 99 3.45 -11.19 -4.30
CA LEU A 99 2.43 -12.20 -4.57
C LEU A 99 2.42 -12.60 -6.05
N GLU A 100 2.56 -11.66 -6.98
CA GLU A 100 2.71 -11.99 -8.41
C GLU A 100 3.99 -12.80 -8.66
N GLU A 101 5.10 -12.49 -7.98
CA GLU A 101 6.34 -13.29 -8.02
C GLU A 101 6.13 -14.70 -7.47
N ALA A 102 5.36 -14.85 -6.38
CA ALA A 102 5.09 -16.15 -5.76
C ALA A 102 4.03 -17.00 -6.49
N LEU A 103 3.02 -16.36 -7.09
CA LEU A 103 1.82 -17.00 -7.65
C LEU A 103 1.79 -17.00 -9.19
N GLY A 104 2.61 -16.16 -9.83
CA GLY A 104 2.68 -15.98 -11.29
C GLY A 104 1.58 -15.07 -11.85
N ALA A 105 0.32 -15.25 -11.43
CA ALA A 105 -0.80 -14.39 -11.80
C ALA A 105 -1.66 -14.07 -10.58
N LEU A 106 -1.88 -12.78 -10.34
CA LEU A 106 -2.61 -12.28 -9.17
C LEU A 106 -4.05 -11.86 -9.56
N PRO A 107 -5.11 -12.36 -8.90
CA PRO A 107 -6.48 -11.90 -9.13
C PRO A 107 -6.63 -10.38 -8.91
N ALA A 108 -7.60 -9.71 -9.53
CA ALA A 108 -7.74 -8.24 -9.42
C ALA A 108 -8.22 -7.77 -8.02
N ASP A 109 -8.94 -8.65 -7.33
CA ASP A 109 -9.55 -8.50 -6.02
C ASP A 109 -8.79 -9.23 -4.91
N TRP A 110 -7.53 -9.62 -5.17
CA TRP A 110 -6.67 -10.39 -4.25
C TRP A 110 -6.60 -9.80 -2.82
N HIS A 111 -6.74 -8.48 -2.70
CA HIS A 111 -6.60 -7.75 -1.44
C HIS A 111 -7.76 -7.95 -0.48
N THR A 112 -8.95 -8.30 -0.98
CA THR A 112 -10.12 -8.66 -0.17
C THR A 112 -10.28 -10.17 -0.01
N MET A 113 -9.63 -10.97 -0.86
CA MET A 113 -9.60 -12.44 -0.76
C MET A 113 -8.87 -12.92 0.50
N ARG A 114 -9.25 -14.09 1.01
CA ARG A 114 -8.52 -14.77 2.08
C ARG A 114 -7.23 -15.39 1.53
N ILE A 115 -6.18 -15.45 2.34
CA ILE A 115 -4.88 -15.99 1.92
C ILE A 115 -4.98 -17.43 1.40
N ARG A 116 -5.84 -18.28 2.00
CA ARG A 116 -6.09 -19.66 1.51
C ARG A 116 -6.61 -19.71 0.07
N ASP A 117 -7.39 -18.70 -0.34
CA ASP A 117 -8.05 -18.67 -1.65
C ASP A 117 -7.10 -18.20 -2.75
N LEU A 118 -6.00 -17.51 -2.39
CA LEU A 118 -4.94 -17.08 -3.32
C LEU A 118 -4.06 -18.23 -3.81
N ARG A 119 -4.02 -19.36 -3.09
CA ARG A 119 -3.24 -20.54 -3.48
C ARG A 119 -3.86 -21.32 -4.64
N ARG A 120 -5.09 -21.02 -5.03
CA ARG A 120 -5.71 -21.68 -6.20
C ARG A 120 -4.94 -21.28 -7.45
N PRO A 121 -4.37 -22.23 -8.21
CA PRO A 121 -3.51 -21.92 -9.33
C PRO A 121 -4.30 -21.15 -10.40
N ALA A 122 -4.00 -19.85 -10.52
CA ALA A 122 -4.35 -19.11 -11.72
C ALA A 122 -3.59 -19.76 -12.89
N ARG A 123 -4.30 -20.09 -13.98
CA ARG A 123 -3.72 -20.70 -15.18
C ARG A 123 -2.47 -19.92 -15.61
N ARG A 124 -1.32 -20.61 -15.66
CA ARG A 124 -0.05 -20.09 -16.19
C ARG A 124 -0.22 -19.82 -17.69
N GLY A 125 -0.63 -18.61 -18.06
CA GLY A 125 -0.83 -18.28 -19.48
C GLY A 125 -1.30 -16.86 -19.78
N GLY A 126 -1.12 -15.89 -18.87
CA GLY A 126 -1.47 -14.50 -19.12
C GLY A 126 -0.23 -13.64 -19.41
N LEU A 127 -0.36 -12.68 -20.32
CA LEU A 127 0.53 -11.52 -20.38
C LEU A 127 0.66 -10.91 -18.97
N ARG A 128 1.86 -10.49 -18.58
CA ARG A 128 2.05 -9.81 -17.29
C ARG A 128 1.24 -8.53 -17.30
N THR A 129 0.68 -8.18 -16.15
CA THR A 129 -0.15 -6.98 -16.02
C THR A 129 0.31 -6.16 -14.83
N VAL A 130 0.13 -4.85 -14.91
CA VAL A 130 0.28 -3.95 -13.76
C VAL A 130 -1.09 -3.37 -13.42
N GLU A 131 -1.38 -3.21 -12.14
CA GLU A 131 -2.61 -2.52 -11.75
C GLU A 131 -2.54 -1.04 -12.14
N THR A 132 -3.64 -0.52 -12.69
CA THR A 132 -3.69 0.84 -13.20
C THR A 132 -3.36 1.88 -12.13
N GLY A 133 -3.78 1.67 -10.88
CA GLY A 133 -3.40 2.57 -9.77
C GLY A 133 -1.89 2.64 -9.53
N ILE A 134 -1.15 1.53 -9.70
CA ILE A 134 0.31 1.47 -9.57
C ILE A 134 0.95 2.19 -10.76
N ALA A 135 0.49 1.90 -11.99
CA ALA A 135 0.98 2.55 -13.20
C ALA A 135 0.75 4.06 -13.18
N LEU A 136 -0.44 4.52 -12.79
CA LEU A 136 -0.77 5.93 -12.65
C LEU A 136 0.09 6.61 -11.58
N ARG A 137 0.37 5.95 -10.45
CA ARG A 137 1.29 6.50 -9.44
C ARG A 137 2.70 6.68 -9.98
N ALA A 138 3.23 5.66 -10.66
CA ALA A 138 4.56 5.71 -11.26
C ALA A 138 4.65 6.78 -12.37
N ALA A 139 3.67 6.83 -13.27
CA ALA A 139 3.62 7.83 -14.33
C ALA A 139 3.43 9.24 -13.77
N ALA A 140 2.55 9.41 -12.78
CA ALA A 140 2.30 10.71 -12.17
C ALA A 140 3.53 11.25 -11.43
N ILE A 141 4.28 10.42 -10.69
CA ILE A 141 5.46 10.92 -9.98
C ILE A 141 6.57 11.34 -10.95
N VAL A 142 6.78 10.57 -12.02
CA VAL A 142 7.70 10.98 -13.10
C VAL A 142 7.22 12.28 -13.74
N ALA A 143 5.92 12.40 -14.02
CA ALA A 143 5.33 13.59 -14.60
C ALA A 143 5.50 14.84 -13.72
N ILE A 144 5.25 14.71 -12.41
CA ILE A 144 5.40 15.81 -11.46
C ILE A 144 6.85 16.29 -11.44
N VAL A 145 7.80 15.39 -11.19
CA VAL A 145 9.22 15.75 -11.06
C VAL A 145 9.78 16.30 -12.37
N GLY A 146 9.49 15.65 -13.50
CA GLY A 146 9.93 16.13 -14.81
C GLY A 146 9.38 17.50 -15.16
N SER A 147 8.13 17.80 -14.75
CA SER A 147 7.52 19.11 -14.98
C SER A 147 8.07 20.24 -14.11
N HIS A 148 8.59 19.93 -12.91
CA HIS A 148 9.24 20.91 -12.04
C HIS A 148 10.66 21.24 -12.53
N ILE A 149 11.37 20.24 -13.05
CA ILE A 149 12.73 20.41 -13.58
C ILE A 149 12.72 21.11 -14.94
N GLY A 150 11.64 20.98 -15.71
CA GLY A 150 11.53 21.56 -17.06
C GLY A 150 11.72 20.55 -18.21
N VAL A 151 11.96 19.27 -17.90
CA VAL A 151 12.15 18.20 -18.89
C VAL A 151 10.96 18.08 -19.85
N PHE A 152 9.74 18.28 -19.35
CA PHE A 152 8.52 18.38 -20.14
C PHE A 152 7.45 19.20 -19.42
N THR A 153 6.51 19.79 -20.16
CA THR A 153 5.50 20.71 -19.61
C THR A 153 4.20 20.01 -19.16
N VAL A 154 4.17 18.68 -19.15
CA VAL A 154 2.99 17.88 -18.82
C VAL A 154 2.67 17.97 -17.32
N ARG A 155 1.67 18.80 -16.98
CA ARG A 155 1.15 18.97 -15.62
C ARG A 155 -0.10 18.11 -15.37
N GLY A 156 -0.50 17.99 -14.09
CA GLY A 156 -1.74 17.31 -13.69
C GLY A 156 -1.54 15.98 -12.98
N GLY A 157 -0.31 15.45 -12.90
CA GLY A 157 -0.01 14.19 -12.21
C GLY A 157 -0.51 14.16 -10.76
N ALA A 158 -0.33 15.25 -9.99
CA ALA A 158 -0.80 15.33 -8.61
C ALA A 158 -2.35 15.25 -8.48
N HIS A 159 -3.08 15.73 -9.49
CA HIS A 159 -4.54 15.69 -9.51
C HIS A 159 -5.04 14.27 -9.78
N VAL A 160 -4.36 13.56 -10.69
CA VAL A 160 -4.58 12.13 -10.89
C VAL A 160 -4.25 11.36 -9.61
N LEU A 161 -3.18 11.71 -8.89
CA LEU A 161 -2.84 11.08 -7.61
C LEU A 161 -3.91 11.29 -6.54
N LEU A 162 -4.61 12.44 -6.50
CA LEU A 162 -5.73 12.65 -5.57
C LEU A 162 -6.89 11.69 -5.87
N ALA A 163 -7.25 11.50 -7.15
CA ALA A 163 -8.23 10.51 -7.55
C ALA A 163 -7.78 9.08 -7.22
N VAL A 164 -6.52 8.73 -7.50
CA VAL A 164 -5.95 7.42 -7.12
C VAL A 164 -5.95 7.23 -5.60
N ALA A 165 -5.71 8.28 -4.82
CA ALA A 165 -5.75 8.23 -3.36
C ALA A 165 -7.17 7.93 -2.85
N GLY A 166 -8.20 8.57 -3.41
CA GLY A 166 -9.61 8.27 -3.11
C GLY A 166 -10.02 6.86 -3.49
N PHE A 167 -9.57 6.39 -4.66
CA PHE A 167 -9.79 5.01 -5.12
C PHE A 167 -9.18 3.99 -4.16
N ASN A 168 -7.94 4.22 -3.73
CA ASN A 168 -7.24 3.36 -2.78
C ASN A 168 -7.84 3.44 -1.37
N PHE A 169 -8.30 4.62 -0.95
CA PHE A 169 -9.00 4.80 0.32
C PHE A 169 -10.23 3.91 0.40
N ALA A 170 -11.06 3.92 -0.65
CA ALA A 170 -12.25 3.08 -0.71
C ALA A 170 -11.95 1.57 -0.69
N ARG A 171 -10.85 1.15 -1.30
CA ARG A 171 -10.43 -0.26 -1.35
C ARG A 171 -9.80 -0.76 -0.06
N PHE A 172 -8.99 0.06 0.61
CA PHE A 172 -8.14 -0.40 1.71
C PHE A 172 -8.61 0.05 3.10
N HIS A 173 -9.30 1.18 3.20
CA HIS A 173 -9.69 1.74 4.50
C HIS A 173 -11.17 1.53 4.82
N LEU A 174 -12.01 1.36 3.79
CA LEU A 174 -13.45 1.12 3.94
C LEU A 174 -13.79 -0.37 3.95
N THR A 175 -13.26 -1.04 4.97
CA THR A 175 -13.29 -2.49 5.14
C THR A 175 -14.54 -2.98 5.87
N SER A 176 -14.78 -4.29 5.90
CA SER A 176 -15.84 -4.89 6.72
C SER A 176 -15.55 -4.84 8.23
N ALA A 177 -14.34 -4.47 8.65
CA ALA A 177 -13.98 -4.36 10.06
C ALA A 177 -14.81 -3.28 10.79
N GLY A 178 -14.90 -3.39 12.11
CA GLY A 178 -15.59 -2.41 12.95
C GLY A 178 -14.98 -1.01 12.84
N ALA A 179 -15.81 0.03 13.05
CA ALA A 179 -15.44 1.43 12.87
C ALA A 179 -14.15 1.84 13.62
N GLY A 180 -13.98 1.37 14.86
CA GLY A 180 -12.76 1.63 15.64
C GLY A 180 -11.48 1.08 14.99
N ARG A 181 -11.55 -0.10 14.37
CA ARG A 181 -10.40 -0.70 13.66
C ARG A 181 -10.13 0.02 12.33
N ARG A 182 -11.18 0.40 11.58
CA ARG A 182 -11.06 1.23 10.36
C ARG A 182 -10.35 2.54 10.67
N ARG A 183 -10.80 3.25 11.70
CA ARG A 183 -10.19 4.51 12.17
C ARG A 183 -8.74 4.31 12.59
N ALA A 184 -8.45 3.29 13.40
CA ALA A 184 -7.07 3.02 13.85
C ALA A 184 -6.12 2.74 12.66
N ASN A 185 -6.57 1.97 11.67
CA ASN A 185 -5.77 1.70 10.46
C ASN A 185 -5.56 2.99 9.64
N LEU A 186 -6.59 3.83 9.51
CA LEU A 186 -6.49 5.12 8.81
C LEU A 186 -5.56 6.10 9.53
N LEU A 187 -5.64 6.20 10.85
CA LEU A 187 -4.72 7.04 11.63
C LEU A 187 -3.27 6.53 11.55
N ALA A 188 -3.07 5.22 11.49
CA ALA A 188 -1.75 4.64 11.26
C ALA A 188 -1.21 4.99 9.86
N ALA A 189 -2.05 4.90 8.82
CA ALA A 189 -1.69 5.30 7.46
C ALA A 189 -1.40 6.81 7.37
N LEU A 190 -2.23 7.65 8.00
CA LEU A 190 -2.00 9.09 8.13
C LEU A 190 -0.66 9.37 8.80
N GLY A 191 -0.35 8.70 9.92
CA GLY A 191 0.93 8.86 10.60
C GLY A 191 2.13 8.47 9.74
N ARG A 192 2.02 7.42 8.91
CA ARG A 192 3.08 7.02 7.96
C ARG A 192 3.34 8.04 6.86
N ILE A 193 2.37 8.89 6.55
CA ILE A 193 2.51 9.97 5.56
C ILE A 193 2.96 11.25 6.26
N ALA A 194 2.23 11.69 7.28
CA ALA A 194 2.44 12.96 7.96
C ALA A 194 3.78 13.01 8.71
N VAL A 195 4.14 11.96 9.46
CA VAL A 195 5.36 12.00 10.30
C VAL A 195 6.64 12.16 9.45
N PRO A 196 6.90 11.32 8.42
CA PRO A 196 8.09 11.51 7.59
C PRO A 196 8.07 12.83 6.81
N SER A 197 6.87 13.30 6.41
CA SER A 197 6.73 14.56 5.69
C SER A 197 7.07 15.77 6.58
N VAL A 198 6.48 15.86 7.77
CA VAL A 198 6.73 16.94 8.73
C VAL A 198 8.19 16.96 9.18
N LEU A 199 8.77 15.79 9.47
CA LEU A 199 10.19 15.68 9.84
C LEU A 199 11.10 16.16 8.69
N TRP A 200 10.83 15.74 7.45
CA TRP A 200 11.62 16.15 6.30
C TRP A 200 11.48 17.64 6.01
N ILE A 201 10.24 18.15 5.95
CA ILE A 201 9.98 19.57 5.69
C ILE A 201 10.57 20.44 6.79
N GLY A 202 10.45 20.03 8.05
CA GLY A 202 11.09 20.71 9.17
C GLY A 202 12.62 20.72 9.07
N LEU A 203 13.25 19.60 8.69
CA LEU A 203 14.71 19.55 8.48
C LEU A 203 15.14 20.41 7.28
N ALA A 204 14.43 20.31 6.16
CA ALA A 204 14.67 21.15 4.99
C ALA A 204 14.52 22.63 5.33
N ALA A 205 13.59 22.96 6.22
CA ALA A 205 13.39 24.33 6.66
C ALA A 205 14.53 24.91 7.49
N LEU A 206 15.26 24.06 8.21
CA LEU A 206 16.45 24.49 8.95
C LEU A 206 17.66 24.73 8.04
N VAL A 207 17.68 24.14 6.84
CA VAL A 207 18.82 24.17 5.92
C VAL A 207 18.63 25.16 4.78
N THR A 208 17.38 25.47 4.41
CA THR A 208 17.02 26.38 3.31
C THR A 208 16.30 27.60 3.88
N ALA A 209 16.81 28.80 3.60
CA ALA A 209 16.38 30.06 4.23
C ALA A 209 14.91 30.49 3.93
N ASP A 210 14.20 29.77 3.05
CA ASP A 210 12.88 30.12 2.51
C ASP A 210 11.71 29.31 3.10
N TYR A 211 11.92 28.54 4.17
CA TYR A 211 10.86 27.72 4.77
C TYR A 211 10.54 28.18 6.19
N HIS A 212 9.27 28.50 6.42
CA HIS A 212 8.75 28.98 7.70
C HIS A 212 8.08 27.84 8.48
N LEU A 213 7.82 28.06 9.78
CA LEU A 213 7.14 27.08 10.66
C LEU A 213 5.77 26.61 10.09
N VAL A 214 5.12 27.46 9.29
CA VAL A 214 3.84 27.17 8.62
C VAL A 214 3.97 26.06 7.56
N ASP A 215 5.12 25.93 6.90
CA ASP A 215 5.42 24.83 5.97
C ASP A 215 5.48 23.48 6.73
N ALA A 216 6.11 23.47 7.90
CA ALA A 216 6.23 22.27 8.74
C ALA A 216 4.89 21.84 9.37
N LEU A 217 3.99 22.79 9.61
CA LEU A 217 2.63 22.49 10.09
C LEU A 217 1.68 22.05 8.97
N LEU A 218 2.15 22.00 7.72
CA LEU A 218 1.33 21.67 6.55
C LEU A 218 0.10 22.58 6.47
N LEU A 219 0.23 23.88 6.72
CA LEU A 219 -0.89 24.85 6.74
C LEU A 219 -0.82 25.89 5.61
N LYS A 220 0.28 25.92 4.85
CA LYS A 220 0.56 26.98 3.88
C LYS A 220 -0.51 27.06 2.79
N SER A 221 -0.93 25.91 2.29
CA SER A 221 -1.99 25.79 1.28
C SER A 221 -3.36 26.18 1.84
N ALA A 222 -3.64 25.86 3.11
CA ALA A 222 -4.88 26.28 3.77
C ALA A 222 -4.94 27.80 4.00
N THR A 223 -3.79 28.46 4.11
CA THR A 223 -3.69 29.94 4.24
C THR A 223 -3.64 30.68 2.90
N GLY A 224 -3.82 29.99 1.77
CA GLY A 224 -3.84 30.62 0.44
C GLY A 224 -2.46 30.91 -0.17
N HIS A 225 -1.38 30.39 0.41
CA HIS A 225 -0.03 30.57 -0.12
C HIS A 225 0.38 29.37 -1.00
N ASP A 226 1.13 29.64 -2.07
CA ASP A 226 1.70 28.61 -2.93
C ASP A 226 2.66 27.71 -2.15
N SER A 227 2.27 26.45 -2.00
CA SER A 227 3.07 25.43 -1.31
C SER A 227 3.67 24.45 -2.31
N ASN A 228 4.99 24.29 -2.24
CA ASN A 228 5.72 23.24 -2.95
C ASN A 228 5.27 21.82 -2.55
N TYR A 229 4.57 21.69 -1.42
CA TYR A 229 4.09 20.43 -0.86
C TYR A 229 2.56 20.36 -0.75
N TRP A 230 1.82 21.20 -1.48
CA TRP A 230 0.35 21.31 -1.39
C TRP A 230 -0.37 19.95 -1.47
N PHE A 231 0.11 19.02 -2.29
CA PHE A 231 -0.48 17.69 -2.41
C PHE A 231 -0.45 16.92 -1.08
N ILE A 232 0.65 17.03 -0.34
CA ILE A 232 0.80 16.39 0.98
C ILE A 232 -0.13 17.02 1.99
N GLU A 233 -0.23 18.35 2.00
CA GLU A 233 -1.14 19.07 2.89
C GLU A 233 -2.59 18.61 2.66
N VAL A 234 -3.03 18.64 1.39
CA VAL A 234 -4.39 18.24 1.00
C VAL A 234 -4.68 16.79 1.36
N ILE A 235 -3.77 15.84 1.08
CA ILE A 235 -4.04 14.44 1.42
C ILE A 235 -4.06 14.24 2.94
N VAL A 236 -3.23 14.94 3.71
CA VAL A 236 -3.26 14.91 5.18
C VAL A 236 -4.60 15.45 5.70
N TYR A 237 -5.08 16.58 5.16
CA TYR A 237 -6.39 17.14 5.53
C TYR A 237 -7.52 16.17 5.23
N ILE A 238 -7.54 15.61 4.01
CA ILE A 238 -8.58 14.66 3.59
C ILE A 238 -8.56 13.43 4.49
N LEU A 239 -7.40 12.82 4.73
CA LEU A 239 -7.31 11.61 5.56
C LEU A 239 -7.66 11.88 7.03
N ALA A 240 -7.29 13.05 7.57
CA ALA A 240 -7.71 13.49 8.90
C ALA A 240 -9.23 13.70 8.98
N ALA A 241 -9.82 14.38 7.99
CA ALA A 241 -11.26 14.57 7.87
C ALA A 241 -11.99 13.22 7.75
N MET A 242 -11.45 12.28 6.97
CA MET A 242 -11.99 10.93 6.85
C MET A 242 -11.88 10.12 8.15
N ALA A 243 -10.83 10.32 8.94
CA ALA A 243 -10.68 9.69 10.26
C ALA A 243 -11.66 10.25 11.29
N ALA A 244 -11.90 11.56 11.27
CA ALA A 244 -12.95 12.20 12.06
C ALA A 244 -14.34 11.69 11.62
N TRP A 245 -14.58 11.65 10.32
CA TRP A 245 -15.83 11.15 9.72
C TRP A 245 -16.13 9.69 10.11
N LEU A 246 -15.14 8.79 10.06
CA LEU A 246 -15.27 7.40 10.51
C LEU A 246 -15.57 7.26 12.01
N SER A 247 -15.43 8.34 12.79
CA SER A 247 -15.82 8.35 14.20
C SER A 247 -17.33 8.55 14.39
N VAL A 248 -18.07 8.92 13.34
CA VAL A 248 -19.52 9.16 13.38
C VAL A 248 -20.28 7.90 12.91
N PRO A 249 -20.96 7.15 13.80
CA PRO A 249 -21.59 5.88 13.44
C PRO A 249 -22.74 6.02 12.43
N ALA A 250 -23.38 7.19 12.36
CA ALA A 250 -24.42 7.46 11.36
C ALA A 250 -23.84 7.46 9.93
N LEU A 251 -22.64 8.03 9.78
CA LEU A 251 -21.98 8.15 8.49
C LEU A 251 -21.37 6.82 8.04
N ASP A 252 -20.78 6.06 8.96
CA ASP A 252 -20.34 4.68 8.69
C ASP A 252 -21.51 3.80 8.23
N ARG A 253 -22.68 3.93 8.86
CA ARG A 253 -23.90 3.21 8.44
C ARG A 253 -24.40 3.67 7.07
N ALA A 254 -24.39 4.97 6.78
CA ALA A 254 -24.80 5.50 5.49
C ALA A 254 -23.92 4.98 4.35
N GLU A 255 -22.60 5.00 4.54
CA GLU A 255 -21.63 4.48 3.56
C GLU A 255 -21.82 2.98 3.32
N ARG A 256 -22.09 2.18 4.36
CA ARG A 256 -22.35 0.74 4.20
C ARG A 256 -23.66 0.45 3.47
N ARG A 257 -24.70 1.27 3.67
CA ARG A 257 -26.02 1.09 3.04
C ARG A 257 -25.99 1.38 1.54
N ALA A 258 -25.27 2.43 1.14
CA ALA A 258 -25.18 2.84 -0.25
C ALA A 258 -23.75 3.27 -0.60
N PRO A 259 -22.77 2.34 -0.76
CA PRO A 259 -21.36 2.70 -0.93
C PRO A 259 -21.08 3.62 -2.13
N PHE A 260 -21.75 3.36 -3.25
CA PHE A 260 -21.63 4.19 -4.46
C PHE A 260 -22.38 5.51 -4.33
N GLY A 261 -23.64 5.48 -3.87
CA GLY A 261 -24.45 6.68 -3.68
C GLY A 261 -23.85 7.65 -2.66
N PHE A 262 -23.24 7.12 -1.60
CA PHE A 262 -22.53 7.91 -0.61
C PHE A 262 -21.31 8.64 -1.20
N ALA A 263 -20.48 7.93 -1.97
CA ALA A 263 -19.34 8.52 -2.66
C ALA A 263 -19.77 9.60 -3.67
N LEU A 264 -20.87 9.37 -4.41
CA LEU A 264 -21.46 10.37 -5.30
C LEU A 264 -22.00 11.60 -4.54
N GLY A 265 -22.64 11.40 -3.39
CA GLY A 265 -23.10 12.50 -2.54
C GLY A 265 -21.93 13.36 -2.04
N LEU A 266 -20.85 12.72 -1.60
CA LEU A 266 -19.63 13.42 -1.20
C LEU A 266 -18.96 14.15 -2.39
N LEU A 267 -18.97 13.55 -3.57
CA LEU A 267 -18.52 14.20 -4.80
C LEU A 267 -19.37 15.42 -5.12
N GLY A 268 -20.70 15.31 -5.05
CA GLY A 268 -21.61 16.43 -5.24
C GLY A 268 -21.34 17.57 -4.26
N ALA A 269 -21.19 17.28 -2.97
CA ALA A 269 -20.84 18.26 -1.95
C ALA A 269 -19.49 18.95 -2.23
N ALA A 270 -18.47 18.20 -2.65
CA ALA A 270 -17.18 18.76 -3.01
C ALA A 270 -17.23 19.59 -4.31
N LEU A 271 -18.10 19.24 -5.25
CA LEU A 271 -18.32 20.04 -6.46
C LEU A 271 -19.03 21.36 -6.17
N LEU A 272 -19.94 21.42 -5.17
CA LEU A 272 -20.53 22.68 -4.73
C LEU A 272 -19.47 23.67 -4.24
N LEU A 273 -18.47 23.19 -3.50
CA LEU A 273 -17.32 24.01 -3.08
C LEU A 273 -16.48 24.46 -4.27
N ARG A 274 -16.24 23.55 -5.22
CA ARG A 274 -15.43 23.84 -6.42
C ARG A 274 -16.06 24.91 -7.32
N TYR A 275 -17.38 24.90 -7.48
CA TYR A 275 -18.10 25.90 -8.29
C TYR A 275 -18.49 27.15 -7.50
N ASP A 276 -18.05 27.26 -6.23
CA ASP A 276 -18.48 28.30 -5.29
C ASP A 276 -20.01 28.53 -5.33
N ALA A 277 -20.75 27.41 -5.32
CA ALA A 277 -22.20 27.43 -5.40
C ALA A 277 -22.79 28.05 -4.13
N GLY A 278 -23.02 29.37 -4.17
CA GLY A 278 -23.51 30.16 -3.05
C GLY A 278 -22.65 31.38 -2.70
N GLY A 279 -21.51 31.61 -3.37
CA GLY A 279 -20.61 32.74 -3.07
C GLY A 279 -20.03 32.68 -1.66
N LEU A 280 -19.84 31.45 -1.14
CA LEU A 280 -19.60 31.21 0.29
C LEU A 280 -18.12 31.13 0.62
N ALA A 281 -17.22 30.94 -0.35
CA ALA A 281 -15.80 30.87 -0.02
C ALA A 281 -14.84 31.11 -1.20
N ASP A 282 -13.97 32.12 -1.05
CA ASP A 282 -12.72 32.26 -1.80
C ASP A 282 -11.70 31.23 -1.26
N LEU A 283 -11.87 29.96 -1.65
CA LEU A 283 -11.03 28.87 -1.15
C LEU A 283 -9.74 28.75 -1.97
N PRO A 284 -8.60 28.48 -1.31
CA PRO A 284 -7.36 28.16 -2.00
C PRO A 284 -7.51 27.00 -3.00
N ASP A 285 -6.83 27.09 -4.14
CA ASP A 285 -6.85 26.07 -5.21
C ASP A 285 -6.57 24.65 -4.72
N ALA A 286 -5.68 24.51 -3.73
CA ALA A 286 -5.37 23.23 -3.12
C ALA A 286 -6.61 22.58 -2.46
N ILE A 287 -7.44 23.39 -1.78
CA ILE A 287 -8.67 22.93 -1.15
C ILE A 287 -9.71 22.62 -2.22
N THR A 288 -9.83 23.46 -3.25
CA THR A 288 -10.75 23.19 -4.35
C THR A 288 -10.40 21.88 -5.06
N ALA A 289 -9.15 21.42 -5.08
CA ALA A 289 -8.77 20.13 -5.68
C ALA A 289 -9.34 18.89 -4.95
N CYS A 290 -9.88 19.05 -3.74
CA CYS A 290 -10.38 17.94 -2.91
C CYS A 290 -11.49 17.12 -3.58
N TRP A 291 -12.27 17.69 -4.52
CA TRP A 291 -13.35 16.98 -5.22
C TRP A 291 -12.87 15.79 -6.06
N LEU A 292 -11.58 15.74 -6.43
CA LEU A 292 -11.00 14.60 -7.15
C LEU A 292 -10.90 13.33 -6.29
N PHE A 293 -10.78 13.48 -4.97
CA PHE A 293 -10.71 12.36 -4.05
C PHE A 293 -12.02 11.55 -4.00
N PRO A 294 -13.21 12.14 -3.71
CA PRO A 294 -14.47 11.40 -3.75
C PRO A 294 -14.80 10.88 -5.16
N LEU A 295 -14.30 11.52 -6.23
CA LEU A 295 -14.42 10.99 -7.58
C LEU A 295 -13.70 9.65 -7.74
N GLY A 296 -12.46 9.56 -7.26
CA GLY A 296 -11.71 8.30 -7.24
C GLY A 296 -12.32 7.24 -6.33
N TRP A 297 -12.85 7.65 -5.18
CA TRP A 297 -13.62 6.75 -4.30
C TRP A 297 -14.83 6.18 -5.05
N ALA A 298 -15.63 7.03 -5.69
CA ALA A 298 -16.79 6.59 -6.47
C ALA A 298 -16.38 5.58 -7.57
N ALA A 299 -15.26 5.81 -8.25
CA ALA A 299 -14.72 4.88 -9.25
C ALA A 299 -14.48 3.48 -8.67
N ALA A 300 -13.92 3.39 -7.46
CA ALA A 300 -13.67 2.11 -6.76
C ALA A 300 -14.97 1.38 -6.34
N ARG A 301 -16.10 2.10 -6.21
CA ARG A 301 -17.40 1.54 -5.79
C ARG A 301 -18.34 1.24 -6.96
N THR A 302 -17.91 1.46 -8.20
CA THR A 302 -18.73 1.15 -9.38
C THR A 302 -19.00 -0.36 -9.51
N SER A 303 -20.27 -0.74 -9.69
CA SER A 303 -20.73 -2.13 -9.78
C SER A 303 -21.35 -2.50 -11.14
N GLY A 304 -21.08 -1.73 -12.20
CA GLY A 304 -21.57 -2.02 -13.55
C GLY A 304 -21.32 -0.89 -14.55
N ALA A 305 -21.65 -1.12 -15.82
CA ALA A 305 -21.44 -0.16 -16.90
C ALA A 305 -22.21 1.16 -16.71
N PRO A 306 -23.49 1.18 -16.26
CA PRO A 306 -24.23 2.44 -16.07
C PRO A 306 -23.57 3.38 -15.07
N GLN A 307 -23.08 2.86 -13.93
CA GLN A 307 -22.38 3.65 -12.92
C GLN A 307 -21.04 4.18 -13.42
N ARG A 308 -20.31 3.40 -14.23
CA ARG A 308 -19.07 3.84 -14.89
C ARG A 308 -19.33 4.92 -15.94
N LEU A 309 -20.41 4.81 -16.71
CA LEU A 309 -20.83 5.82 -17.68
C LEU A 309 -21.26 7.12 -16.99
N LEU A 310 -22.03 7.02 -15.91
CA LEU A 310 -22.39 8.19 -15.09
C LEU A 310 -21.14 8.91 -14.56
N LEU A 311 -20.18 8.16 -14.01
CA LEU A 311 -18.94 8.75 -13.51
C LEU A 311 -18.07 9.32 -14.64
N THR A 312 -18.06 8.67 -15.80
CA THR A 312 -17.40 9.18 -17.01
C THR A 312 -18.01 10.52 -17.44
N ALA A 313 -19.34 10.62 -17.48
CA ALA A 313 -20.03 11.87 -17.77
C ALA A 313 -19.69 12.95 -16.73
N ALA A 314 -19.68 12.60 -15.44
CA ALA A 314 -19.27 13.52 -14.39
C ALA A 314 -17.84 14.04 -14.60
N VAL A 315 -16.89 13.18 -14.97
CA VAL A 315 -15.50 13.57 -15.29
C VAL A 315 -15.47 14.53 -16.49
N LEU A 316 -16.17 14.21 -17.57
CA LEU A 316 -16.17 15.03 -18.79
C LEU A 316 -16.86 16.39 -18.60
N VAL A 317 -17.82 16.49 -17.68
CA VAL A 317 -18.50 17.75 -17.36
C VAL A 317 -17.69 18.57 -16.35
N THR A 318 -17.12 17.92 -15.34
CA THR A 318 -16.52 18.63 -14.19
C THR A 318 -15.04 18.90 -14.34
N VAL A 319 -14.24 18.09 -15.05
CA VAL A 319 -12.80 18.40 -15.20
C VAL A 319 -12.56 19.65 -16.06
N PRO A 320 -13.21 19.82 -17.23
CA PRO A 320 -13.04 21.04 -18.04
C PRO A 320 -13.35 22.32 -17.26
N GLY A 321 -12.63 23.40 -17.58
CA GLY A 321 -12.77 24.70 -16.92
C GLY A 321 -12.06 24.81 -15.56
N TYR A 322 -11.65 23.70 -14.93
CA TYR A 322 -11.01 23.75 -13.60
C TYR A 322 -9.68 24.51 -13.61
N PHE A 323 -8.87 24.28 -14.64
CA PHE A 323 -7.50 24.79 -14.71
C PHE A 323 -7.39 26.14 -15.44
N GLY A 324 -8.51 26.76 -15.78
CA GLY A 324 -8.55 28.00 -16.55
C GLY A 324 -8.21 27.84 -18.05
N PRO A 325 -8.25 28.96 -18.80
CA PRO A 325 -7.92 28.99 -20.22
C PRO A 325 -6.43 28.66 -20.45
N GLY A 326 -6.12 27.87 -21.49
CA GLY A 326 -4.75 27.50 -21.87
C GLY A 326 -4.20 26.21 -21.23
N ALA A 327 -4.91 25.61 -20.26
CA ALA A 327 -4.46 24.39 -19.58
C ALA A 327 -5.02 23.08 -20.19
N ALA A 328 -5.27 23.05 -21.49
CA ALA A 328 -5.92 21.91 -22.18
C ALA A 328 -5.18 20.58 -21.99
N ALA A 329 -3.84 20.60 -22.06
CA ALA A 329 -3.03 19.40 -21.82
C ALA A 329 -3.20 18.85 -20.39
N ARG A 330 -3.24 19.74 -19.38
CA ARG A 330 -3.45 19.37 -17.97
C ARG A 330 -4.84 18.76 -17.76
N THR A 331 -5.87 19.36 -18.36
CA THR A 331 -7.24 18.84 -18.38
C THR A 331 -7.28 17.44 -19.01
N ALA A 332 -6.65 17.25 -20.17
CA ALA A 332 -6.62 15.98 -20.87
C ALA A 332 -5.91 14.88 -20.06
N VAL A 333 -4.78 15.19 -19.40
CA VAL A 333 -4.06 14.26 -18.53
C VAL A 333 -4.94 13.79 -17.37
N VAL A 334 -5.68 14.71 -16.72
CA VAL A 334 -6.56 14.35 -15.60
C VAL A 334 -7.72 13.49 -16.08
N ILE A 335 -8.38 13.87 -17.18
CA ILE A 335 -9.46 13.07 -17.77
C ILE A 335 -8.93 11.67 -18.13
N ALA A 336 -7.83 11.58 -18.88
CA ALA A 336 -7.27 10.30 -19.30
C ALA A 336 -6.89 9.41 -18.10
N GLY A 337 -6.20 9.97 -17.10
CA GLY A 337 -5.81 9.24 -15.90
C GLY A 337 -7.00 8.70 -15.11
N VAL A 338 -8.06 9.50 -14.97
CA VAL A 338 -9.28 9.10 -14.28
C VAL A 338 -10.09 8.09 -15.08
N LEU A 339 -10.24 8.26 -16.40
CA LEU A 339 -10.93 7.29 -17.25
C LEU A 339 -10.22 5.94 -17.29
N LEU A 340 -8.89 5.94 -17.31
CA LEU A 340 -8.10 4.72 -17.13
C LEU A 340 -8.43 4.05 -15.80
N LEU A 341 -8.50 4.81 -14.70
CA LEU A 341 -8.86 4.29 -13.38
C LEU A 341 -10.27 3.69 -13.32
N ILE A 342 -11.23 4.24 -14.07
CA ILE A 342 -12.63 3.77 -14.12
C ILE A 342 -12.78 2.50 -14.98
N TRP A 343 -12.17 2.49 -16.16
CA TRP A 343 -12.45 1.48 -17.19
C TRP A 343 -11.43 0.36 -17.28
N VAL A 344 -10.19 0.62 -16.87
CA VAL A 344 -9.06 -0.29 -17.08
C VAL A 344 -8.51 -0.71 -15.72
N PRO A 345 -8.87 -1.88 -15.17
CA PRO A 345 -8.35 -2.33 -13.88
C PRO A 345 -6.85 -2.69 -13.94
N LYS A 346 -6.41 -3.22 -15.08
CA LYS A 346 -5.08 -3.76 -15.32
C LYS A 346 -4.59 -3.35 -16.70
N LEU A 347 -3.34 -2.92 -16.77
CA LEU A 347 -2.65 -2.58 -18.01
C LEU A 347 -1.69 -3.71 -18.41
N PRO A 348 -1.54 -3.99 -19.72
CA PRO A 348 -0.53 -4.92 -20.20
C PRO A 348 0.86 -4.40 -19.84
N SER A 349 1.76 -5.29 -19.42
CA SER A 349 3.08 -4.91 -18.91
C SER A 349 4.11 -6.03 -19.10
N THR A 350 5.37 -5.74 -18.76
CA THR A 350 6.48 -6.69 -18.72
C THR A 350 7.02 -6.84 -17.31
N ALA A 351 7.85 -7.86 -17.08
CA ALA A 351 8.47 -8.11 -15.77
C ALA A 351 9.26 -6.91 -15.25
N TRP A 352 10.00 -6.27 -16.15
CA TRP A 352 10.83 -5.11 -15.85
C TRP A 352 9.98 -3.87 -15.57
N LEU A 353 8.96 -3.62 -16.39
CA LEU A 353 8.02 -2.51 -16.17
C LEU A 353 7.25 -2.66 -14.85
N ASN A 354 6.81 -3.87 -14.48
CA ASN A 354 6.16 -4.11 -13.17
C ASN A 354 7.09 -3.75 -12.01
N ARG A 355 8.38 -4.13 -12.10
CA ARG A 355 9.36 -3.81 -11.06
C ARG A 355 9.60 -2.31 -10.95
N LEU A 356 9.79 -1.62 -12.09
CA LEU A 356 10.04 -0.19 -12.11
C LEU A 356 8.81 0.61 -11.64
N ALA A 357 7.63 0.30 -12.18
CA ALA A 357 6.38 0.92 -11.75
C ALA A 357 6.11 0.66 -10.26
N GLY A 358 6.38 -0.55 -9.79
CA GLY A 358 6.33 -0.91 -8.39
C GLY A 358 7.24 -0.07 -7.50
N LEU A 359 8.50 0.05 -7.88
CA LEU A 359 9.49 0.84 -7.15
C LEU A 359 9.13 2.32 -7.08
N LEU A 360 8.76 2.91 -8.22
CA LEU A 360 8.38 4.33 -8.31
C LEU A 360 7.07 4.60 -7.59
N ALA A 361 6.07 3.73 -7.73
CA ALA A 361 4.80 3.87 -7.04
C ALA A 361 4.97 3.75 -5.52
N ALA A 362 5.74 2.78 -5.03
CA ALA A 362 6.03 2.64 -3.60
C ALA A 362 6.81 3.86 -3.06
N GLY A 363 7.79 4.37 -3.83
CA GLY A 363 8.57 5.56 -3.47
C GLY A 363 7.87 6.90 -3.72
N SER A 364 6.65 6.93 -4.30
CA SER A 364 6.11 8.16 -4.91
C SER A 364 5.99 9.34 -3.94
N LEU A 365 5.58 9.09 -2.70
CA LEU A 365 5.51 10.12 -1.65
C LEU A 365 6.90 10.67 -1.31
N TYR A 366 7.87 9.78 -1.15
CA TYR A 366 9.24 10.12 -0.76
C TYR A 366 9.98 10.83 -1.88
N ILE A 367 9.80 10.40 -3.13
CA ILE A 367 10.28 11.11 -4.32
C ILE A 367 9.71 12.54 -4.35
N TYR A 368 8.40 12.68 -4.12
CA TYR A 368 7.77 14.00 -4.08
C TYR A 368 8.32 14.88 -2.94
N LEU A 369 8.68 14.31 -1.80
CA LEU A 369 9.28 15.08 -0.69
C LEU A 369 10.68 15.59 -1.03
N VAL A 370 11.55 14.72 -1.53
CA VAL A 370 12.99 15.03 -1.60
C VAL A 370 13.43 15.69 -2.91
N HIS A 371 12.62 15.62 -3.97
CA HIS A 371 13.06 16.10 -5.30
C HIS A 371 13.45 17.57 -5.29
N TRP A 372 12.72 18.43 -4.55
CA TRP A 372 13.02 19.86 -4.43
C TRP A 372 14.41 20.17 -3.91
N GLN A 373 15.02 19.28 -3.12
CA GLN A 373 16.39 19.45 -2.61
C GLN A 373 17.43 18.85 -3.55
N ILE A 374 17.06 17.87 -4.38
CA ILE A 374 18.02 17.15 -5.23
C ILE A 374 18.16 17.83 -6.59
N TYR A 375 17.06 18.21 -7.23
CA TYR A 375 17.12 18.69 -8.61
C TYR A 375 17.91 20.00 -8.80
N PRO A 376 17.84 21.01 -7.91
CA PRO A 376 18.56 22.27 -8.11
C PRO A 376 20.08 22.10 -8.13
N LEU A 377 20.59 21.04 -7.50
CA LEU A 377 22.03 20.73 -7.47
C LEU A 377 22.56 20.25 -8.83
N LEU A 378 21.67 19.80 -9.72
CA LEU A 378 22.01 19.08 -10.94
C LEU A 378 21.39 19.66 -12.20
N GLU A 379 20.35 20.50 -12.08
CA GLU A 379 19.64 21.09 -13.23
C GLU A 379 20.57 21.88 -14.16
N GLY A 380 21.53 22.62 -13.59
CA GLY A 380 22.52 23.37 -14.37
C GLY A 380 23.52 22.49 -15.14
N ARG A 381 23.60 21.18 -14.85
CA ARG A 381 24.43 20.22 -15.59
C ARG A 381 23.62 19.47 -16.63
N SER A 382 22.47 18.92 -16.22
CA SER A 382 21.55 18.19 -17.09
C SER A 382 20.21 17.95 -16.39
N GLU A 383 19.13 18.38 -17.04
CA GLU A 383 17.76 18.16 -16.56
C GLU A 383 17.42 16.67 -16.40
N TRP A 384 17.89 15.82 -17.33
CA TRP A 384 17.67 14.37 -17.26
C TRP A 384 18.43 13.72 -16.09
N LEU A 385 19.65 14.19 -15.81
CA LEU A 385 20.42 13.72 -14.66
C LEU A 385 19.72 14.13 -13.36
N ALA A 386 19.23 15.37 -13.28
CA ALA A 386 18.47 15.88 -12.14
C ALA A 386 17.20 15.05 -11.90
N LEU A 387 16.48 14.68 -12.96
CA LEU A 387 15.30 13.80 -12.88
C LEU A 387 15.68 12.42 -12.32
N LEU A 388 16.66 11.75 -12.93
CA LEU A 388 17.07 10.41 -12.52
C LEU A 388 17.60 10.39 -11.07
N ALA A 389 18.39 11.40 -10.69
CA ALA A 389 18.90 11.55 -9.33
C ALA A 389 17.76 11.79 -8.31
N SER A 390 16.77 12.60 -8.67
CA SER A 390 15.60 12.86 -7.80
C SER A 390 14.76 11.61 -7.59
N LEU A 391 14.51 10.83 -8.66
CA LEU A 391 13.82 9.55 -8.56
C LEU A 391 14.61 8.55 -7.70
N ALA A 392 15.92 8.43 -7.94
CA ALA A 392 16.78 7.51 -7.20
C ALA A 392 16.90 7.89 -5.72
N GLY A 393 17.08 9.18 -5.43
CA GLY A 393 17.16 9.71 -4.06
C GLY A 393 15.88 9.49 -3.27
N GLY A 394 14.71 9.71 -3.89
CA GLY A 394 13.42 9.42 -3.28
C GLY A 394 13.20 7.94 -2.96
N VAL A 395 13.61 7.05 -3.88
CA VAL A 395 13.57 5.60 -3.65
C VAL A 395 14.52 5.18 -2.53
N ALA A 396 15.72 5.76 -2.48
CA ALA A 396 16.69 5.51 -1.41
C ALA A 396 16.15 5.97 -0.05
N TYR A 397 15.55 7.17 0.00
CA TYR A 397 14.91 7.71 1.20
C TYR A 397 13.75 6.83 1.66
N ALA A 398 12.91 6.34 0.73
CA ALA A 398 11.84 5.39 1.04
C ALA A 398 12.38 4.10 1.69
N ALA A 399 13.48 3.56 1.18
CA ALA A 399 14.12 2.37 1.74
C ALA A 399 14.70 2.60 3.14
N VAL A 400 15.24 3.80 3.41
CA VAL A 400 15.73 4.19 4.74
C VAL A 400 14.56 4.39 5.71
N ALA A 401 13.53 5.13 5.32
CA ALA A 401 12.33 5.37 6.13
C ALA A 401 11.63 4.05 6.52
N ALA A 402 11.55 3.10 5.58
CA ALA A 402 10.99 1.77 5.84
C ALA A 402 11.81 0.93 6.84
N ARG A 403 13.10 1.22 7.01
CA ARG A 403 13.98 0.58 8.00
C ARG A 403 13.98 1.30 9.35
N ALA A 404 13.81 2.62 9.33
CA ALA A 404 13.91 3.47 10.52
C ALA A 404 12.59 3.56 11.32
N LEU A 405 11.43 3.47 10.68
CA LEU A 405 10.15 3.52 11.40
C LEU A 405 9.96 2.24 12.22
N PRO A 406 9.78 2.32 13.55
CA PRO A 406 9.52 1.15 14.36
C PRO A 406 8.28 0.43 13.85
N ARG A 407 8.51 -0.80 13.41
CA ARG A 407 7.52 -1.83 13.13
C ARG A 407 6.65 -2.06 14.37
N ARG A 408 5.58 -1.27 14.51
CA ARG A 408 4.64 -1.36 15.63
C ARG A 408 3.81 -2.63 15.48
N GLY A 409 4.33 -3.72 16.03
CA GLY A 409 3.56 -4.91 16.37
C GLY A 409 2.38 -4.52 17.26
N SER A 410 1.17 -4.72 16.75
CA SER A 410 -0.06 -4.59 17.54
C SER A 410 0.05 -5.47 18.79
N ALA A 411 -0.06 -4.85 19.96
CA ALA A 411 -0.24 -5.53 21.23
C ALA A 411 -1.37 -6.58 21.11
N ARG A 412 -1.10 -7.76 21.67
CA ARG A 412 -2.03 -8.89 21.81
C ARG A 412 -3.35 -8.41 22.40
N SER A 413 -4.46 -8.55 21.67
CA SER A 413 -5.78 -8.64 22.28
C SER A 413 -5.95 -10.07 22.81
N GLY A 414 -5.48 -10.32 24.03
CA GLY A 414 -5.77 -11.55 24.76
C GLY A 414 -7.20 -11.53 25.26
N TRP A 415 -8.11 -12.18 24.52
CA TRP A 415 -9.41 -12.63 25.02
C TRP A 415 -9.76 -13.95 24.32
N VAL A 416 -9.16 -15.04 24.80
CA VAL A 416 -9.75 -16.37 24.67
C VAL A 416 -10.26 -16.74 26.06
N ARG A 417 -11.54 -16.44 26.29
CA ARG A 417 -12.26 -16.90 27.47
C ARG A 417 -12.48 -18.40 27.27
N THR A 418 -11.73 -19.20 28.00
CA THR A 418 -11.87 -20.66 28.02
C THR A 418 -13.26 -20.98 28.56
N VAL A 419 -14.17 -21.43 27.69
CA VAL A 419 -15.43 -22.06 28.10
C VAL A 419 -15.05 -23.42 28.68
N ARG A 420 -14.88 -23.48 29.99
CA ARG A 420 -14.78 -24.74 30.73
C ARG A 420 -16.21 -25.24 30.96
N ARG A 421 -16.69 -26.10 30.06
CA ARG A 421 -17.82 -27.01 30.35
C ARG A 421 -17.35 -27.93 31.48
N GLY A 422 -17.79 -27.64 32.70
CA GLY A 422 -17.62 -28.48 33.88
C GLY A 422 -18.99 -28.94 34.36
N GLY A 423 -19.69 -29.72 33.54
CA GLY A 423 -20.75 -30.60 34.03
C GLY A 423 -20.09 -31.84 34.60
N LYS A 424 -19.97 -31.91 35.92
CA LYS A 424 -19.77 -33.18 36.63
C LYS A 424 -21.09 -33.52 37.29
N GLU A 425 -21.91 -34.25 36.55
CA GLU A 425 -22.85 -35.19 37.16
C GLU A 425 -22.01 -36.27 37.85
N GLY A 426 -22.23 -36.45 39.14
CA GLY A 426 -21.69 -37.58 39.88
C GLY A 426 -22.48 -38.82 39.51
N VAL A 427 -21.79 -39.80 38.92
CA VAL A 427 -22.26 -41.18 38.88
C VAL A 427 -21.20 -42.05 39.52
N THR A 428 -21.55 -42.51 40.71
CA THR A 428 -20.95 -43.59 41.47
C THR A 428 -21.04 -44.89 40.68
N LEU A 429 -19.91 -45.58 40.47
CA LEU A 429 -19.89 -47.04 40.28
C LEU A 429 -18.59 -47.61 40.86
N THR A 430 -18.74 -48.26 42.01
CA THR A 430 -17.86 -49.26 42.60
C THR A 430 -17.90 -50.54 41.77
N TYR A 431 -16.78 -51.27 41.66
CA TYR A 431 -16.61 -52.71 41.89
C TYR A 431 -15.28 -53.21 41.26
N GLY A 432 -14.53 -54.02 42.02
CA GLY A 432 -13.45 -54.90 41.54
C GLY A 432 -12.06 -54.51 42.00
#